data_AF-A0A117PMG6-F1
#
_entry.id   AF-A0A117PMG6-F1
#
_cell.length_a   1.000
_cell.length_b   1.000
_cell.length_c   1.000
_cell.angle_alpha   90.00
_cell.angle_beta   90.00
_cell.angle_gamma   90.00
#
_symmetry.space_group_name_H-M   'P 1'
#
loop_
_entity.id
_entity.type
_entity.pdbx_description
1 polymer ?
#
loop_
_entity_poly.entity_id
_entity_poly.type
_entity_poly.pdbx_seq_one_letter_code
_entity_poly.pdbx_strand_id
1 'polypeptide(L)'
;MEVLQRADGSKALKADVYADLTYFWGGAWYSDCSQEKCYVDTNGFRVRKNGGVHTTWDTYSSVTGNSVHATATGNVESGHYQVSIVLNKHGGYWADFNQDRRDDKIHIGLLQVEVDVP
;
A
#
# COMPACT_ATOMS: atom_id res chain seq x y z
N MET A 1 -0.70 -8.50 7.97
CA MET A 1 -1.92 -8.09 8.71
C MET A 1 -1.75 -8.52 10.15
N GLU A 2 -2.12 -7.65 11.08
CA GLU A 2 -2.03 -7.89 12.52
C GLU A 2 -3.32 -7.42 13.20
N VAL A 3 -3.82 -8.21 14.16
CA VAL A 3 -4.90 -7.81 15.06
C VAL A 3 -4.27 -7.28 16.34
N LEU A 4 -4.47 -5.99 16.60
CA LEU A 4 -4.01 -5.33 17.82
C LEU A 4 -5.15 -5.34 18.85
N GLN A 5 -4.90 -5.93 20.02
CA GLN A 5 -5.83 -5.88 21.14
C GLN A 5 -5.26 -4.98 22.23
N ARG A 6 -6.04 -3.98 22.65
CA ARG A 6 -5.65 -3.03 23.70
C ARG A 6 -6.14 -3.48 25.06
N ALA A 7 -5.52 -2.95 26.11
CA ALA A 7 -5.86 -3.27 27.50
C ALA A 7 -7.30 -2.88 27.89
N ASP A 8 -7.89 -1.90 27.21
CA ASP A 8 -9.29 -1.47 27.39
C ASP A 8 -10.30 -2.39 26.67
N GLY A 9 -9.84 -3.47 26.04
CA GLY A 9 -10.67 -4.40 25.28
C GLY A 9 -10.96 -3.96 23.84
N SER A 10 -10.54 -2.76 23.43
CA SER A 10 -10.68 -2.30 22.04
C SER A 10 -9.73 -3.05 21.11
N LYS A 11 -10.15 -3.21 19.85
CA LYS A 11 -9.42 -3.92 18.81
C LYS A 11 -9.11 -2.99 17.66
N ALA A 12 -7.97 -3.21 17.03
CA ALA A 12 -7.60 -2.54 15.79
C ALA A 12 -6.98 -3.54 14.83
N LEU A 13 -7.11 -3.29 13.54
CA LEU A 13 -6.34 -3.99 12.53
C LEU A 13 -5.23 -3.08 12.06
N LYS A 14 -4.01 -3.63 12.00
CA LYS A 14 -2.87 -3.00 11.35
C LYS A 14 -2.53 -3.76 10.08
N ALA A 15 -2.39 -3.00 9.01
CA ALA A 15 -2.03 -3.48 7.70
C ALA A 15 -0.73 -2.82 7.28
N ASP A 16 0.32 -3.62 7.10
CA ASP A 16 1.60 -3.17 6.57
C ASP A 16 1.83 -3.82 5.21
N VAL A 17 2.31 -3.03 4.26
CA VAL A 17 2.72 -3.49 2.93
C VAL A 17 4.12 -3.01 2.66
N TYR A 18 4.95 -3.94 2.21
CA TYR A 18 6.31 -3.70 1.77
C TYR A 18 6.42 -4.13 0.31
N ALA A 19 7.05 -3.29 -0.51
CA ALA A 19 7.30 -3.61 -1.91
C ALA A 19 8.61 -2.98 -2.37
N ASP A 20 9.34 -3.66 -3.25
CA ASP A 20 10.54 -3.11 -3.87
C ASP A 20 10.23 -2.68 -5.31
N LEU A 21 10.60 -1.44 -5.63
CA LEU A 21 10.39 -0.83 -6.94
C LEU A 21 11.60 -1.10 -7.82
N THR A 22 11.49 -2.14 -8.65
CA THR A 22 12.54 -2.56 -9.57
C THR A 22 11.99 -2.81 -10.97
N TYR A 23 12.83 -2.61 -11.98
CA TYR A 23 12.51 -2.95 -13.36
C TYR A 23 13.63 -3.77 -13.99
N PHE A 24 13.27 -4.61 -14.97
CA PHE A 24 14.21 -5.45 -15.70
C PHE A 24 14.47 -4.87 -17.10
N TRP A 25 15.73 -4.66 -17.44
CA TRP A 25 16.14 -4.17 -18.76
C TRP A 25 17.53 -4.71 -19.13
N GLY A 26 17.79 -4.93 -20.42
CA GLY A 26 19.14 -5.29 -20.88
C GLY A 26 19.81 -6.51 -20.22
N GLY A 27 19.04 -7.42 -19.60
CA GLY A 27 19.57 -8.59 -18.88
C GLY A 27 19.89 -8.36 -17.40
N ALA A 28 19.54 -7.22 -16.81
CA ALA A 28 19.78 -6.91 -15.40
C ALA A 28 18.55 -6.24 -14.74
N TRP A 29 18.53 -6.29 -13.40
CA TRP A 29 17.55 -5.60 -12.56
C TRP A 29 18.09 -4.25 -12.11
N TYR A 30 17.25 -3.23 -12.18
CA TYR A 30 17.58 -1.87 -11.79
C TYR A 30 16.58 -1.35 -10.76
N SER A 31 17.07 -0.45 -9.90
CA SER A 31 16.22 0.32 -9.01
C SER A 31 15.47 1.38 -9.81
N ASP A 32 14.15 1.40 -9.68
CA ASP A 32 13.29 2.35 -10.38
C ASP A 32 13.38 3.77 -9.76
N CYS A 33 13.79 3.85 -8.50
CA CYS A 33 13.76 5.07 -7.68
C CYS A 33 15.15 5.56 -7.23
N SER A 34 16.23 5.10 -7.86
CA SER A 34 17.60 5.41 -7.42
C SER A 34 18.09 6.83 -7.70
N GLN A 35 17.46 7.58 -8.59
CA GLN A 35 17.99 8.87 -9.07
C GLN A 35 17.04 10.07 -8.85
N GLU A 36 15.75 9.84 -8.61
CA GLU A 36 14.68 10.85 -8.74
C GLU A 36 13.63 10.73 -7.63
N LYS A 37 12.77 11.75 -7.47
CA LYS A 37 11.71 11.78 -6.46
C LYS A 37 10.59 10.79 -6.80
N CYS A 38 10.76 9.53 -6.41
CA CYS A 38 9.65 8.59 -6.33
C CYS A 38 8.79 8.89 -5.10
N TYR A 39 7.47 8.76 -5.27
CA TYR A 39 6.56 8.61 -4.16
C TYR A 39 5.48 7.61 -4.50
N VAL A 40 4.89 7.03 -3.46
CA VAL A 40 3.74 6.15 -3.58
C VAL A 40 2.57 6.82 -2.90
N ASP A 41 1.49 6.99 -3.65
CA ASP A 41 0.19 7.19 -3.03
C ASP A 41 -0.46 5.84 -2.81
N THR A 42 -1.27 5.77 -1.76
CA THR A 42 -2.22 4.68 -1.63
C THR A 42 -3.59 5.31 -1.79
N ASN A 43 -4.45 4.69 -2.59
CA ASN A 43 -5.86 5.12 -2.70
C ASN A 43 -6.68 4.68 -1.46
N GLY A 44 -6.04 4.64 -0.30
CA GLY A 44 -6.58 4.12 0.95
C GLY A 44 -6.49 2.60 1.09
N PHE A 45 -6.51 2.12 2.35
CA PHE A 45 -6.85 0.73 2.63
C PHE A 45 -8.37 0.60 2.67
N ARG A 46 -8.92 -0.19 1.74
CA ARG A 46 -10.35 -0.49 1.67
C ARG A 46 -10.64 -1.68 2.57
N VAL A 47 -11.53 -1.50 3.52
CA VAL A 47 -11.87 -2.53 4.51
C VAL A 47 -13.34 -2.83 4.44
N ARG A 48 -13.69 -4.12 4.44
CA ARG A 48 -15.05 -4.61 4.34
C ARG A 48 -15.33 -5.64 5.42
N LYS A 49 -16.28 -5.35 6.32
CA LYS A 49 -16.77 -6.30 7.33
C LYS A 49 -17.87 -7.18 6.73
N ASN A 50 -17.75 -8.50 6.86
CA ASN A 50 -18.77 -9.49 6.45
C ASN A 50 -19.38 -9.25 5.05
N GLY A 51 -18.55 -8.87 4.07
CA GLY A 51 -19.03 -8.60 2.71
C GLY A 51 -19.84 -7.30 2.51
N GLY A 52 -19.95 -6.45 3.53
CA GLY A 52 -20.69 -5.18 3.52
C GLY A 52 -20.05 -4.06 2.70
N VAL A 53 -20.33 -2.79 3.06
CA VAL A 53 -19.77 -1.63 2.35
C VAL A 53 -18.29 -1.45 2.70
N HIS A 54 -17.47 -1.06 1.71
CA HIS A 54 -16.08 -0.70 1.95
C HIS A 54 -15.99 0.63 2.71
N THR A 55 -15.25 0.64 3.82
CA THR A 55 -14.71 1.86 4.42
C THR A 55 -13.28 2.06 3.96
N THR A 56 -12.83 3.30 3.89
CA THR A 56 -11.45 3.63 3.55
C THR A 56 -10.74 4.10 4.81
N TRP A 57 -9.59 3.51 5.12
CA TRP A 57 -8.72 3.98 6.19
C TRP A 57 -7.62 4.86 5.63
N ASP A 58 -7.32 5.92 6.38
CA ASP A 58 -6.17 6.77 6.10
C ASP A 58 -4.88 5.97 6.18
N THR A 59 -3.94 6.38 5.36
CA THR A 59 -2.73 5.61 5.09
C THR A 59 -1.53 6.50 5.20
N TYR A 60 -0.49 5.96 5.80
CA TYR A 60 0.83 6.56 5.73
C TYR A 60 1.69 5.71 4.80
N SER A 61 2.31 6.34 3.81
CA SER A 61 3.26 5.70 2.90
C SER A 61 4.57 6.47 2.86
N SER A 62 5.66 5.73 2.68
CA SER A 62 6.99 6.27 2.46
C SER A 62 7.75 5.44 1.44
N VAL A 63 8.71 6.08 0.78
CA VAL A 63 9.66 5.44 -0.12
C VAL A 63 11.06 5.75 0.40
N THR A 64 11.83 4.71 0.73
CA THR A 64 13.23 4.84 1.15
C THR A 64 14.10 4.08 0.17
N GLY A 65 14.89 4.80 -0.64
CA GLY A 65 15.60 4.19 -1.76
C GLY A 65 14.62 3.63 -2.78
N ASN A 66 14.61 2.30 -2.96
CA ASN A 66 13.68 1.59 -3.83
C ASN A 66 12.56 0.86 -3.07
N SER A 67 12.58 0.87 -1.74
CA SER A 67 11.60 0.15 -0.94
C SER A 67 10.44 1.06 -0.53
N VAL A 68 9.24 0.55 -0.67
CA VAL A 68 7.98 1.15 -0.25
C VAL A 68 7.58 0.53 1.08
N HIS A 69 7.15 1.38 2.01
CA HIS A 69 6.37 0.94 3.16
C HIS A 69 5.08 1.73 3.20
N ALA A 70 3.95 1.03 3.24
CA ALA A 70 2.64 1.62 3.48
C ALA A 70 1.99 0.95 4.68
N THR A 71 1.38 1.76 5.54
CA THR A 71 0.71 1.29 6.74
C THR A 71 -0.65 1.96 6.91
N ALA A 72 -1.62 1.19 7.39
CA ALA A 72 -2.88 1.71 7.90
C ALA A 72 -3.26 0.98 9.17
N THR A 73 -3.87 1.72 10.09
CA THR A 73 -4.42 1.16 11.32
C THR A 73 -5.81 1.71 11.52
N GLY A 74 -6.78 0.82 11.70
CA GLY A 74 -8.18 1.17 11.93
C GLY A 74 -8.73 0.43 13.14
N ASN A 75 -9.51 1.12 13.96
CA ASN A 75 -10.27 0.46 15.03
C ASN A 75 -11.36 -0.43 14.41
N VAL A 76 -11.55 -1.60 14.99
CA VAL A 76 -12.51 -2.61 14.52
C VAL A 76 -13.25 -3.25 15.68
N GLU A 77 -14.33 -3.91 15.35
CA GLU A 77 -15.06 -4.80 16.25
C GLU A 77 -14.73 -6.26 15.90
N SER A 78 -15.24 -7.20 16.68
CA SER A 78 -15.21 -8.61 16.30
C SER A 78 -15.95 -8.85 14.98
N GLY A 79 -15.43 -9.75 14.15
CA GLY A 79 -16.02 -10.13 12.87
C GLY A 79 -15.01 -10.53 11.80
N HIS A 80 -15.51 -10.91 10.63
CA HIS A 80 -14.69 -11.27 9.47
C HIS A 80 -14.47 -10.04 8.57
N TYR A 81 -13.23 -9.78 8.21
CA TYR A 81 -12.83 -8.60 7.45
C TYR A 81 -12.06 -8.99 6.19
N GLN A 82 -12.38 -8.30 5.09
CA GLN A 82 -11.55 -8.28 3.90
C GLN A 82 -10.89 -6.92 3.80
N VAL A 83 -9.56 -6.91 3.77
CA VAL A 83 -8.72 -5.71 3.66
C VAL A 83 -8.07 -5.71 2.29
N SER A 84 -8.19 -4.60 1.57
CA SER A 84 -7.59 -4.41 0.25
C SER A 84 -6.78 -3.12 0.21
N ILE A 85 -5.62 -3.14 -0.44
CA ILE A 85 -4.77 -1.97 -0.63
C ILE A 85 -4.50 -1.76 -2.11
N VAL A 86 -4.59 -0.50 -2.54
CA VAL A 86 -4.19 -0.09 -3.88
C VAL A 86 -2.96 0.80 -3.74
N LEU A 87 -1.82 0.30 -4.22
CA LEU A 87 -0.58 1.07 -4.28
C LEU A 87 -0.38 1.62 -5.68
N ASN A 88 -0.08 2.91 -5.75
CA ASN A 88 0.28 3.54 -7.02
C ASN A 88 1.57 4.32 -6.88
N LYS A 89 2.50 4.04 -7.79
CA LYS A 89 3.79 4.72 -7.85
C LYS A 89 3.77 5.80 -8.91
N HIS A 90 4.43 6.90 -8.55
CA HIS A 90 4.63 8.08 -9.38
C HIS A 90 6.13 8.36 -9.52
N GLY A 91 6.53 8.89 -10.66
CA GLY A 91 7.93 9.25 -10.94
C GLY A 91 8.82 8.04 -11.27
N GLY A 92 10.12 8.18 -11.04
CA GLY A 92 11.15 7.15 -11.31
C GLY A 92 11.59 7.09 -12.78
N TYR A 93 12.42 6.10 -13.12
CA TYR A 93 13.11 6.00 -14.42
C TYR A 93 12.18 6.18 -15.64
N TRP A 94 10.97 5.63 -15.58
CA TRP A 94 10.02 5.68 -16.70
C TRP A 94 9.30 7.03 -16.86
N ALA A 95 9.25 7.86 -15.82
CA ALA A 95 8.66 9.19 -15.89
C ALA A 95 9.58 10.18 -16.63
N ASP A 96 10.90 10.00 -16.58
CA ASP A 96 11.85 10.88 -17.27
C ASP A 96 11.94 10.61 -18.78
N PHE A 97 11.66 9.37 -19.19
CA PHE A 97 11.60 9.01 -20.60
C PHE A 97 10.41 9.69 -21.31
N ASN A 98 9.34 9.96 -20.55
CA ASN A 98 8.16 10.70 -20.99
C ASN A 98 8.16 12.09 -20.32
N GLN A 99 9.03 12.99 -20.79
CA GLN A 99 9.28 14.35 -20.26
C GLN A 99 8.06 15.28 -20.05
N ASP A 100 6.84 14.81 -20.24
CA ASP A 100 5.63 15.63 -20.28
C ASP A 100 4.48 15.16 -19.36
N ARG A 101 4.68 14.21 -18.44
CA ARG A 101 3.56 13.73 -17.60
C ARG A 101 3.90 13.56 -16.14
N ARG A 102 3.45 14.54 -15.36
CA ARG A 102 3.30 14.47 -13.89
C ARG A 102 2.24 13.43 -13.42
N ASP A 103 1.65 12.70 -14.37
CA ASP A 103 0.54 11.74 -14.17
C ASP A 103 0.91 10.30 -14.56
N ASP A 104 2.19 9.98 -14.77
CA ASP A 104 2.65 8.61 -15.07
C ASP A 104 2.54 7.73 -13.80
N LYS A 105 1.31 7.28 -13.57
CA LYS A 105 0.88 6.45 -12.46
C LYS A 105 0.99 4.98 -12.85
N ILE A 106 1.89 4.24 -12.22
CA ILE A 106 1.93 2.78 -12.34
C ILE A 106 1.14 2.18 -11.19
N HIS A 107 0.11 1.40 -11.54
CA HIS A 107 -0.60 0.58 -10.56
C HIS A 107 0.27 -0.63 -10.20
N ILE A 108 0.72 -0.70 -8.95
CA ILE A 108 1.64 -1.76 -8.48
C ILE A 108 0.87 -3.02 -8.07
N GLY A 109 -0.41 -2.88 -7.73
CA GLY A 109 -1.30 -4.02 -7.51
C GLY A 109 -2.36 -3.78 -6.45
N LEU A 110 -3.20 -4.80 -6.33
CA LEU A 110 -4.21 -4.96 -5.29
C LEU A 110 -3.82 -6.16 -4.41
N LEU A 111 -3.40 -5.93 -3.17
CA LEU A 111 -3.33 -7.01 -2.18
C LEU A 111 -4.68 -7.09 -1.48
N GLN A 112 -5.27 -8.29 -1.44
CA GLN A 112 -6.50 -8.58 -0.73
C GLN A 112 -6.23 -9.67 0.31
N VAL A 113 -6.53 -9.39 1.57
CA VAL A 113 -6.32 -10.31 2.70
C VAL A 113 -7.61 -10.43 3.49
N GLU A 114 -7.95 -11.65 3.90
CA GLU A 114 -9.06 -11.93 4.80
C GLU A 114 -8.53 -12.18 6.21
N VAL A 115 -9.21 -11.62 7.20
CA VAL A 115 -8.80 -11.66 8.61
C VAL A 115 -10.03 -11.78 9.51
N ASP A 116 -9.96 -12.69 10.47
CA ASP A 116 -10.94 -12.80 11.54
C ASP A 116 -10.45 -12.03 12.77
N VAL A 117 -11.31 -11.14 13.26
CA VAL A 117 -11.10 -10.42 14.51
C VAL A 117 -11.93 -11.14 15.58
N PRO A 118 -11.31 -11.76 16.60
CA PRO A 118 -12.02 -12.35 17.72
C PRO A 118 -12.78 -11.27 18.48
#